data_AF-A0A921LV09-F1
#
_entry.id   AF-A0A921LV09-F1
#
_cell.length_a   1.000
_cell.length_b   1.000
_cell.length_c   1.000
_cell.angle_alpha   90.00
_cell.angle_beta   90.00
_cell.angle_gamma   90.00
#
_symmetry.space_group_name_H-M   'P 1'
#
loop_
_entity.id
_entity.type
_entity.pdbx_description
1 polymer ?
#
loop_
_entity_poly.entity_id
_entity_poly.type
_entity_poly.pdbx_seq_one_letter_code
_entity_poly.pdbx_strand_id
1 'polypeptide(L)' 'MFVFDRDAYERRMTWYRHARFGMFLHWGLYAIPARGEWIRSVEQMPEEPYRRYFEEFNPVDFDARRWARAANAHVR' A
#
# COMPACT_ATOMS: atom_id res chain seq x y z
N MET A 1 -22.14 -20.11 -13.05
CA MET A 1 -21.47 -20.95 -12.03
C MET A 1 -19.98 -20.69 -12.15
N PHE A 2 -19.35 -20.15 -11.10
CA PHE A 2 -17.90 -19.99 -11.10
C PHE A 2 -17.26 -21.37 -10.98
N VAL A 3 -16.36 -21.71 -11.91
CA VAL A 3 -15.57 -22.94 -11.85
C VAL A 3 -14.14 -22.54 -11.58
N PHE A 4 -13.58 -23.06 -10.50
CA PHE A 4 -12.18 -22.84 -10.17
C PHE A 4 -11.29 -23.63 -11.13
N ASP A 5 -10.54 -22.92 -11.96
CA ASP A 5 -9.48 -23.50 -12.79
C ASP A 5 -8.18 -23.50 -11.99
N ARG A 6 -7.78 -24.70 -11.55
CA ARG A 6 -6.55 -24.91 -10.79
C ARG A 6 -5.31 -24.63 -11.64
N ASP A 7 -5.30 -25.01 -12.91
CA ASP A 7 -4.13 -24.85 -13.76
C ASP A 7 -3.88 -23.36 -14.07
N ALA A 8 -4.94 -22.59 -14.29
CA ALA A 8 -4.84 -21.14 -14.43
C ALA A 8 -4.34 -20.48 -13.13
N TYR A 9 -4.82 -20.93 -11.96
CA TYR A 9 -4.34 -20.44 -10.68
C TYR A 9 -2.84 -20.73 -10.49
N GLU A 10 -2.40 -21.97 -10.72
CA GLU A 10 -1.00 -22.35 -10.52
C GLU A 10 -0.07 -21.59 -11.47
N ARG A 11 -0.43 -21.42 -12.74
CA ARG A 11 0.34 -20.60 -13.70
C ARG A 11 0.51 -19.16 -13.21
N ARG A 12 -0.57 -18.53 -12.72
CA ARG A 12 -0.54 -17.16 -12.21
C ARG A 12 0.29 -17.03 -10.92
N MET A 13 0.25 -18.03 -10.04
CA MET A 13 0.92 -17.97 -8.74
C MET A 13 2.41 -18.35 -8.78
N THR A 14 2.88 -18.93 -9.89
CA THR A 14 4.28 -19.36 -10.04
C THR A 14 5.28 -18.25 -9.74
N TRP A 15 5.19 -17.10 -10.41
CA TRP A 15 6.14 -16.00 -10.19
C TRP A 15 6.11 -15.50 -8.73
N TYR A 16 4.93 -15.39 -8.12
CA TYR A 16 4.76 -14.90 -6.75
C TYR A 16 5.41 -15.85 -5.74
N ARG A 17 5.20 -17.16 -5.92
CA ARG A 17 5.87 -18.19 -5.12
C ARG A 17 7.39 -18.15 -5.30
N HIS A 18 7.89 -17.86 -6.50
CA HIS A 18 9.34 -17.72 -6.75
C HIS A 18 9.94 -16.42 -6.23
N ALA A 19 9.19 -15.32 -6.21
CA ALA A 19 9.69 -14.00 -5.81
C ALA A 19 10.09 -13.93 -4.33
N ARG A 20 9.38 -14.67 -3.45
CA ARG A 20 9.63 -14.88 -1.99
C ARG A 20 9.64 -13.64 -1.09
N PHE A 21 10.08 -12.50 -1.59
CA PHE A 21 10.23 -11.26 -0.88
C PHE A 21 9.58 -10.12 -1.68
N GLY A 22 8.96 -9.19 -0.97
CA GLY A 22 8.27 -8.07 -1.57
C GLY A 22 8.19 -6.89 -0.60
N MET A 23 7.99 -5.70 -1.15
CA MET A 23 7.81 -4.48 -0.38
C MET A 23 6.31 -4.18 -0.23
N PHE A 24 5.88 -3.93 0.99
CA PHE A 24 4.52 -3.45 1.29
C PHE A 24 4.58 -1.99 1.72
N LEU A 25 3.71 -1.14 1.17
CA LEU A 25 3.68 0.30 1.45
C LEU A 25 2.31 0.69 2.00
N HIS A 26 2.28 1.20 3.23
CA HIS A 26 1.10 1.87 3.80
C HIS A 26 1.31 3.38 3.66
N TRP A 27 0.64 3.98 2.67
CA TRP A 27 0.69 5.42 2.44
C TRP A 27 -0.69 5.97 2.07
N GLY A 28 -0.99 7.18 2.55
CA GLY A 28 -2.26 7.86 2.34
C GLY A 28 -2.46 8.99 3.35
N LEU A 29 -3.70 9.49 3.45
CA LEU A 29 -4.05 10.65 4.29
C LEU A 29 -3.65 10.48 5.76
N TYR A 30 -3.73 9.26 6.29
CA TYR A 30 -3.34 8.92 7.66
C TYR A 30 -1.85 9.16 7.96
N ALA A 31 -1.01 9.32 6.94
CA ALA A 31 0.39 9.70 7.13
C ALA A 31 0.54 11.14 7.64
N ILE A 32 -0.44 12.02 7.40
CA ILE A 32 -0.43 13.41 7.89
C ILE A 32 -0.58 13.47 9.43
N PRO A 33 -1.63 12.87 10.04
CA PRO A 33 -1.72 12.82 11.50
C PRO A 33 -0.73 11.82 12.13
N ALA A 34 -0.17 10.88 11.35
CA ALA A 34 0.92 9.98 11.74
C ALA A 34 0.64 9.08 12.96
N ARG A 35 -0.60 8.59 13.11
CA ARG A 35 -1.01 7.69 14.22
C ARG A 35 -1.67 6.37 13.75
N GLY A 36 -1.26 5.89 12.58
CA GLY A 36 -1.76 4.64 12.00
C GLY A 36 -2.97 4.81 11.09
N GLU A 37 -3.17 3.85 10.18
CA GLU A 37 -4.18 3.89 9.14
C GLU A 37 -5.62 3.78 9.68
N TRP A 38 -5.78 3.21 10.88
CA TRP A 38 -7.08 3.04 11.53
C TRP A 38 -7.54 4.24 12.37
N ILE A 39 -6.82 5.37 12.34
CA ILE A 39 -7.08 6.54 13.18
C ILE A 39 -8.54 7.01 13.13
N ARG A 40 -9.20 6.98 11.96
CA ARG A 40 -10.63 7.33 11.85
C ARG A 40 -11.53 6.44 12.69
N SER A 41 -11.26 5.14 12.69
CA SER A 41 -12.07 4.17 13.41
C SER A 41 -11.76 4.20 14.91
N VAL A 42 -10.49 4.30 15.28
CA VAL A 42 -10.05 4.29 16.68
C VAL A 42 -10.49 5.55 17.40
N GLU A 43 -10.31 6.72 16.78
CA GLU A 43 -10.69 8.02 17.35
C GLU A 43 -12.16 8.39 17.05
N GLN A 44 -12.91 7.53 16.35
CA GLN A 44 -14.28 7.77 15.89
C GLN A 44 -14.43 9.15 15.19
N MET A 45 -13.43 9.52 14.39
CA MET A 45 -13.40 10.84 13.76
C MET A 45 -14.56 11.00 12.77
N PRO A 46 -15.32 12.10 12.89
CA PRO A 46 -16.23 12.53 11.84
C PRO A 46 -15.51 12.74 10.51
N GLU A 47 -16.25 12.76 9.41
CA GLU A 47 -15.67 12.94 8.07
C GLU A 47 -15.00 14.31 7.91
N GLU A 48 -15.65 15.38 8.37
CA GLU A 48 -15.19 16.76 8.17
C GLU A 48 -13.76 17.02 8.71
N PRO A 49 -13.39 16.65 9.95
CA PRO A 49 -12.00 16.75 10.40
C PRO A 49 -11.01 15.95 9.56
N TYR A 50 -11.42 14.76 9.09
CA TYR A 50 -10.54 13.92 8.27
C TYR A 50 -10.39 14.44 6.84
N ARG A 51 -11.40 15.15 6.32
CA ARG A 51 -11.37 15.78 5.00
C ARG A 51 -10.26 16.84 4.89
N ARG A 52 -9.89 17.50 5.98
CA ARG A 52 -8.77 18.46 6.00
C ARG A 52 -7.46 17.81 5.52
N TYR A 53 -7.21 16.56 5.92
CA TYR A 53 -6.03 15.83 5.45
C TYR A 53 -6.04 15.60 3.93
N PHE A 54 -7.21 15.52 3.30
CA PHE A 54 -7.31 15.44 1.84
C PHE A 54 -6.86 16.74 1.17
N GLU A 55 -7.27 17.89 1.71
CA GLU A 55 -6.89 19.21 1.21
C GLU A 55 -5.40 19.49 1.41
N GLU A 56 -4.82 18.99 2.51
CA GLU A 56 -3.40 19.13 2.84
C GLU A 56 -2.49 18.13 2.12
N PHE A 57 -3.05 17.11 1.45
CA PHE A 57 -2.26 16.03 0.86
C PHE A 57 -1.49 16.48 -0.39
N ASN A 58 -0.27 16.97 -0.16
CA ASN A 58 0.67 17.37 -1.19
C ASN A 58 2.08 16.84 -0.87
N PRO A 59 2.41 15.59 -1.25
CA PRO A 59 3.68 14.98 -0.92
C PRO A 59 4.81 15.47 -1.84
N VAL A 60 5.31 16.67 -1.57
CA VAL A 60 6.28 17.39 -2.42
C VAL A 60 7.60 16.64 -2.65
N ASP A 61 8.00 15.78 -1.71
CA ASP A 61 9.25 14.99 -1.77
C ASP A 61 9.03 13.56 -2.29
N PHE A 62 7.86 13.25 -2.85
CA PHE A 62 7.57 11.92 -3.39
C PHE A 62 8.40 11.63 -4.65
N ASP A 63 9.26 10.60 -4.58
CA ASP A 63 9.99 10.04 -5.73
C ASP A 63 9.75 8.52 -5.82
N ALA A 64 8.87 8.12 -6.73
CA ALA A 64 8.58 6.71 -7.01
C ALA A 64 9.82 5.92 -7.45
N ARG A 65 10.76 6.54 -8.17
CA ARG A 65 11.99 5.86 -8.61
C ARG A 65 12.90 5.61 -7.43
N ARG A 66 12.96 6.52 -6.46
CA ARG A 66 13.72 6.31 -5.22
C ARG A 66 13.18 5.12 -4.44
N TRP A 67 11.87 4.97 -4.33
CA TRP A 67 11.26 3.82 -3.66
C TRP A 67 11.55 2.51 -4.41
N ALA A 68 11.39 2.49 -5.73
CA ALA A 68 11.70 1.31 -6.55
C ALA A 68 13.18 0.91 -6.46
N ARG A 69 14.10 1.88 -6.47
CA ARG A 69 15.54 1.63 -6.27
C ARG A 69 15.81 1.03 -4.90
N ALA A 70 15.21 1.57 -3.84
CA ALA A 70 15.36 1.04 -2.48
C ALA A 70 14.82 -0.39 -2.37
N ALA A 71 13.66 -0.68 -2.97
CA ALA A 71 13.07 -2.01 -2.98
C ALA A 71 13.95 -3.06 -3.67
N ASN A 72 14.72 -2.64 -4.68
CA ASN A 72 15.56 -3.53 -5.48
C ASN A 72 17.00 -3.64 -4.95
N ALA A 73 17.45 -2.75 -4.06
CA ALA A 73 18.86 -2.62 -3.69
C ALA A 73 19.47 -3.87 -3.02
N HIS A 74 18.65 -4.75 -2.44
CA HIS A 74 19.09 -5.93 -1.70
C HIS A 74 18.42 -7.23 -2.15
N VAL A 75 17.72 -7.20 -3.29
CA VAL A 75 17.16 -8.41 -3.92
C VAL A 75 18.24 -8.97 -4.85
N ARG A 76 18.87 -10.08 -4.45
CA ARG A 76 19.81 -10.85 -5.28
C ARG A 76 19.08 -11.92 -6.08
#